data_AF-A0A7Z9SL86-F1
#
_entry.id   AF-A0A7Z9SL86-F1
#
_cell.length_a   1.000
_cell.length_b   1.000
_cell.length_c   1.000
_cell.angle_alpha   90.00
_cell.angle_beta   90.00
_cell.angle_gamma   90.00
#
_symmetry.space_group_name_H-M   'P 1'
#
loop_
_entity.id
_entity.type
_entity.pdbx_description
1 polymer ?
#
loop_
_entity_poly.entity_id
_entity_poly.type
_entity_poly.pdbx_seq_one_letter_code
_entity_poly.pdbx_strand_id
1 'polypeptide(L)'
;MFKYIKSTSTKVILLFLSTLFLFSSNTFARTHIINANIDSVEPIYMNYKIEKLMTPCQSKQQGCWNINYQKRIQKSLQGYRIKLSYEGKRFTARMRTKPNGEQLKIRVRGDLLSQSSRVAVNALAVY
;
A
#
# COMPACT_ATOMS: atom_id res chain seq x y z
N MET A 1 -42.49 11.29 -52.55
CA MET A 1 -41.08 10.96 -52.85
C MET A 1 -40.38 10.63 -51.53
N PHE A 2 -40.42 9.36 -51.11
CA PHE A 2 -39.88 8.94 -49.81
C PHE A 2 -38.36 8.70 -49.93
N LYS A 3 -37.61 9.47 -49.15
CA LYS A 3 -36.14 9.48 -49.10
C LYS A 3 -35.69 8.19 -48.39
N TYR A 4 -35.16 7.24 -49.15
CA TYR A 4 -34.66 5.97 -48.64
C TYR A 4 -33.46 6.22 -47.72
N ILE A 5 -33.63 5.94 -46.42
CA ILE A 5 -32.54 5.90 -45.45
C ILE A 5 -31.68 4.70 -45.83
N LYS A 6 -30.43 4.96 -46.21
CA LYS A 6 -29.47 3.94 -46.63
C LYS A 6 -29.14 3.08 -45.41
N SER A 7 -29.70 1.87 -45.38
CA SER A 7 -29.41 0.84 -44.38
C SER A 7 -27.91 0.57 -44.36
N THR A 8 -27.23 1.08 -43.35
CA THR A 8 -25.82 0.80 -43.10
C THR A 8 -25.68 -0.67 -42.69
N SER A 9 -24.93 -1.41 -43.51
CA SER A 9 -24.69 -2.85 -43.38
C SER A 9 -24.29 -3.25 -41.96
N THR A 10 -25.15 -4.01 -41.29
CA THR A 10 -24.96 -4.59 -39.96
C THR A 10 -23.67 -5.39 -39.80
N LYS A 11 -23.11 -5.91 -40.91
CA LYS A 11 -21.82 -6.63 -40.93
C LYS A 11 -20.63 -5.74 -40.57
N VAL A 12 -20.67 -4.45 -40.95
CA VAL A 12 -19.58 -3.51 -40.66
C VAL A 12 -19.58 -3.13 -39.18
N ILE A 13 -20.77 -2.95 -38.59
CA ILE A 13 -20.94 -2.63 -37.17
C ILE A 13 -20.48 -3.80 -36.29
N LEU A 14 -20.80 -5.05 -36.67
CA LEU A 14 -20.34 -6.24 -35.94
C LEU A 14 -18.81 -6.42 -35.99
N LEU A 15 -18.20 -6.19 -37.15
CA LEU A 15 -16.74 -6.23 -37.29
C LEU A 15 -16.07 -5.18 -36.40
N PHE A 16 -16.62 -3.96 -36.35
CA PHE A 16 -16.10 -2.89 -35.50
C PHE A 16 -16.28 -3.16 -33.99
N LEU A 17 -17.38 -3.79 -33.58
CA LEU A 17 -17.59 -4.19 -32.18
C LEU A 17 -16.62 -5.31 -31.74
N SER A 18 -16.31 -6.25 -32.63
CA SER A 18 -15.41 -7.36 -32.33
C SER A 18 -13.96 -6.91 -32.10
N THR A 19 -13.50 -5.89 -32.82
CA THR A 19 -12.16 -5.33 -32.63
C THR A 19 -12.05 -4.52 -31.34
N LEU A 20 -13.10 -3.79 -30.96
CA LEU A 20 -13.15 -3.04 -29.69
C LEU A 20 -13.03 -3.95 -28.45
N PHE A 21 -13.54 -5.19 -28.51
CA PHE A 21 -13.43 -6.14 -27.40
C PHE A 21 -11.99 -6.65 -27.17
N LEU A 22 -11.21 -6.83 -28.24
CA LEU A 22 -9.81 -7.30 -28.18
C LEU A 22 -8.86 -6.28 -27.55
N PHE A 23 -9.21 -4.99 -27.54
CA PHE A 23 -8.40 -3.93 -26.93
C PHE A 23 -8.82 -3.61 -25.48
N SER A 24 -9.83 -4.29 -24.92
CA SER A 24 -10.25 -4.09 -23.53
C SER A 24 -9.38 -4.88 -22.54
N SER A 25 -8.05 -4.69 -22.59
CA SER A 25 -7.18 -5.21 -21.54
C SER A 25 -7.39 -4.40 -20.26
N ASN A 26 -8.26 -4.89 -19.38
CA ASN A 26 -8.31 -4.45 -17.99
C ASN A 26 -6.99 -4.82 -17.32
N THR A 27 -6.00 -3.92 -17.34
CA THR A 27 -4.79 -4.04 -16.54
C THR A 27 -5.14 -3.74 -15.09
N PHE A 28 -5.87 -4.67 -14.46
CA PHE A 28 -6.00 -4.68 -13.01
C PHE A 28 -4.60 -4.81 -12.44
N ALA A 29 -4.18 -3.89 -11.57
CA ALA A 29 -2.86 -3.91 -10.96
C ALA A 29 -2.72 -5.17 -10.09
N ARG A 30 -2.33 -6.30 -10.70
CA ARG A 30 -2.12 -7.57 -10.01
C ARG A 30 -1.01 -7.38 -9.00
N THR A 31 -1.21 -7.88 -7.78
CA THR A 31 -0.17 -7.89 -6.76
C THR A 31 0.43 -9.29 -6.69
N HIS A 32 1.73 -9.34 -6.39
CA HIS A 32 2.50 -10.57 -6.24
C HIS A 32 3.09 -10.61 -4.84
N ILE A 33 3.16 -11.81 -4.28
CA ILE A 33 3.86 -12.07 -3.03
C ILE A 33 5.24 -12.59 -3.39
N ILE A 34 6.27 -11.92 -2.88
CA ILE A 34 7.67 -12.28 -3.10
C ILE A 34 8.40 -12.40 -1.76
N ASN A 35 9.46 -13.20 -1.72
CA ASN A 35 10.38 -13.26 -0.57
C ASN A 35 11.59 -12.37 -0.90
N ALA A 36 11.66 -11.18 -0.32
CA ALA A 36 12.75 -10.24 -0.54
C ALA A 36 13.82 -10.38 0.56
N ASN A 37 15.10 -10.28 0.18
CA ASN A 37 16.20 -10.26 1.13
C ASN A 37 16.19 -8.97 1.95
N ILE A 38 16.57 -9.06 3.22
CA ILE A 38 16.70 -7.91 4.12
C ILE A 38 18.12 -7.36 3.99
N ASP A 39 18.25 -6.18 3.40
CA ASP A 39 19.55 -5.51 3.26
C ASP A 39 19.91 -4.73 4.53
N SER A 40 18.92 -4.06 5.14
CA SER A 40 19.13 -3.33 6.40
C SER A 40 17.85 -3.14 7.20
N VAL A 41 18.02 -2.99 8.52
CA VAL A 41 16.95 -2.70 9.48
C VAL A 41 17.37 -1.50 10.33
N GLU A 42 16.68 -0.37 10.13
CA GLU A 42 16.98 0.91 10.78
C GLU A 42 15.86 1.25 11.78
N PRO A 43 16.15 1.47 13.07
CA PRO A 43 15.13 1.88 14.04
C PRO A 43 14.65 3.31 13.77
N ILE A 44 13.34 3.53 13.87
CA ILE A 44 12.70 4.84 13.78
C ILE A 44 12.36 5.29 15.19
N TYR A 45 13.05 6.32 15.68
CA TYR A 45 12.78 6.94 16.97
C TYR A 45 11.99 8.23 16.81
N MET A 46 11.16 8.51 17.81
CA MET A 46 10.60 9.83 18.07
C MET A 46 11.24 10.39 19.33
N ASN A 47 11.42 11.71 19.37
CA ASN A 47 11.98 12.41 20.53
C ASN A 47 10.94 12.70 21.62
N TYR A 48 9.72 12.20 21.45
CA TYR A 48 8.67 12.27 22.45
C TYR A 48 7.89 10.96 22.56
N LYS A 49 7.29 10.75 23.73
CA LYS A 49 6.28 9.73 24.00
C LYS A 49 4.94 10.43 24.23
N ILE A 50 3.87 9.88 23.67
CA ILE A 50 2.51 10.32 23.96
C ILE A 50 2.00 9.49 25.14
N GLU A 51 1.64 10.15 26.23
CA GLU A 51 1.04 9.52 27.40
C GLU A 51 -0.45 9.84 27.45
N LYS A 52 -1.27 8.80 27.61
CA LYS A 52 -2.71 8.92 27.81
C LYS A 52 -2.98 9.15 29.29
N LEU A 53 -3.58 10.29 29.61
CA LEU A 53 -4.03 10.62 30.95
C LEU A 53 -5.55 10.46 31.00
N MET A 54 -6.01 9.64 31.95
CA MET A 54 -7.43 9.44 32.21
C MET A 54 -7.75 10.00 33.59
N THR A 55 -8.56 11.04 33.65
CA THR A 55 -9.06 11.60 34.91
C THR A 55 -10.57 11.44 34.98
N PRO A 56 -11.15 11.21 36.17
CA PRO A 56 -12.61 11.17 36.30
C PRO A 56 -13.21 12.53 35.92
N CYS A 57 -14.40 12.51 35.32
CA CYS A 57 -15.14 13.75 35.07
C CYS A 57 -15.57 14.41 36.39
N GLN A 58 -15.74 15.73 36.34
CA GLN A 58 -16.33 16.48 37.47
C GLN A 58 -17.82 16.16 37.65
N SER A 59 -18.53 15.83 36.57
CA SER A 59 -19.87 15.25 36.67
C SER A 59 -19.72 13.86 37.30
N LYS A 60 -20.33 13.64 38.46
CA LYS A 60 -20.30 12.35 39.20
C LYS A 60 -21.04 11.21 38.47
N GLN A 61 -21.15 11.28 37.15
CA GLN A 61 -21.77 10.26 36.31
C GLN A 61 -20.84 9.04 36.23
N GLN A 62 -21.44 7.87 36.46
CA GLN A 62 -20.76 6.60 36.41
C GLN A 62 -20.23 6.33 34.99
N GLY A 63 -18.94 6.03 34.87
CA GLY A 63 -18.29 5.77 33.58
C GLY A 63 -17.79 7.00 32.82
N CYS A 64 -17.91 8.22 33.37
CA CYS A 64 -17.39 9.42 32.71
C CYS A 64 -15.88 9.60 32.96
N TRP A 65 -15.09 9.65 31.87
CA TRP A 65 -13.64 9.85 31.89
C TRP A 65 -13.23 10.99 30.96
N ASN A 66 -12.43 11.92 31.49
CA ASN A 66 -11.69 12.90 30.71
C ASN A 66 -10.39 12.26 30.21
N ILE A 67 -10.23 12.16 28.89
CA ILE A 67 -9.03 11.63 28.25
C ILE A 67 -8.21 12.80 27.72
N ASN A 68 -6.99 12.95 28.19
CA ASN A 68 -6.03 13.92 27.66
C ASN A 68 -4.75 13.20 27.18
N TYR A 69 -4.04 13.81 26.25
CA TYR A 69 -2.78 13.31 25.71
C TYR A 69 -1.68 14.33 25.96
N GLN A 70 -0.61 13.90 26.64
CA GLN A 70 0.55 14.75 26.88
C GLN A 70 1.77 14.21 26.16
N LYS A 71 2.54 15.11 25.54
CA LYS A 71 3.85 14.79 24.97
C LYS A 71 4.90 14.94 26.07
N ARG A 72 5.63 13.87 26.35
CA ARG A 72 6.84 13.93 27.20
C ARG A 72 8.07 13.78 26.32
N ILE A 73 9.08 14.61 26.55
CA ILE A 73 10.37 14.52 25.86
C ILE A 73 11.03 13.22 26.28
N GLN A 74 11.03 12.24 25.39
CA GLN A 74 11.55 10.90 25.63
C GLN A 74 11.82 10.24 24.27
N LYS A 75 12.98 9.58 24.15
CA LYS A 75 13.28 8.77 22.97
C LYS A 75 12.40 7.52 22.96
N SER A 76 11.41 7.48 22.07
CA SER A 76 10.44 6.39 21.94
C SER A 76 10.58 5.70 20.59
N LEU A 77 10.77 4.38 20.60
CA LEU A 77 10.83 3.58 19.38
C LEU A 77 9.43 3.50 18.74
N GLN A 78 9.30 3.93 17.49
CA GLN A 78 8.05 3.85 16.72
C GLN A 78 7.96 2.61 15.83
N GLY A 79 9.11 2.03 15.48
CA GLY A 79 9.21 0.89 14.60
C GLY A 79 10.53 0.86 13.86
N TYR A 80 10.55 0.17 12.74
CA TYR A 80 11.71 -0.12 11.93
C TYR A 80 11.44 0.20 10.47
N ARG A 81 12.39 0.86 9.83
CA ARG A 81 12.48 0.96 8.37
C ARG A 81 13.35 -0.19 7.88
N ILE A 82 12.85 -0.94 6.92
CA ILE A 82 13.53 -2.13 6.42
C ILE A 82 13.80 -1.89 4.94
N LYS A 83 15.07 -1.97 4.56
CA LYS A 83 15.48 -1.96 3.15
C LYS A 83 15.56 -3.41 2.68
N LEU A 84 14.92 -3.67 1.55
CA LEU A 84 14.77 -5.01 1.01
C LEU A 84 15.28 -5.06 -0.44
N SER A 85 15.78 -6.21 -0.86
CA SER A 85 16.16 -6.47 -2.24
C SER A 85 15.53 -7.73 -2.82
N TYR A 86 15.12 -7.68 -4.08
CA TYR A 86 14.62 -8.83 -4.83
C TYR A 86 14.94 -8.65 -6.31
N GLU A 87 15.68 -9.59 -6.90
CA GLU A 87 16.08 -9.57 -8.33
C GLU A 87 16.65 -8.20 -8.79
N GLY A 88 17.58 -7.64 -8.00
CA GLY A 88 18.21 -6.34 -8.29
C GLY A 88 17.32 -5.11 -8.06
N LYS A 89 16.07 -5.29 -7.60
CA LYS A 89 15.15 -4.21 -7.21
C LYS A 89 15.24 -3.95 -5.73
N ARG A 90 15.01 -2.70 -5.33
CA ARG A 90 15.04 -2.26 -3.93
C ARG A 90 13.66 -1.81 -3.47
N PHE A 91 13.29 -2.23 -2.28
CA PHE A 91 12.02 -1.88 -1.64
C PHE A 91 12.27 -1.31 -0.25
N THR A 92 11.31 -0.55 0.25
CA THR A 92 11.31 -0.11 1.65
C THR A 92 9.99 -0.49 2.30
N ALA A 93 10.08 -1.14 3.45
CA ALA A 93 8.95 -1.46 4.31
C ALA A 93 9.08 -0.75 5.66
N ARG A 94 7.95 -0.56 6.34
CA ARG A 94 7.91 -0.11 7.74
C ARG A 94 7.19 -1.15 8.58
N MET A 95 7.80 -1.56 9.69
CA MET A 95 7.24 -2.53 10.63
C MET A 95 7.30 -1.99 12.06
N ARG A 96 6.36 -2.37 12.92
CA ARG A 96 6.40 -2.01 14.35
C ARG A 96 7.38 -2.88 15.13
N THR A 97 7.46 -4.15 14.77
CA THR A 97 8.39 -5.13 15.34
C THR A 97 9.61 -5.28 14.45
N LYS A 98 10.74 -5.65 15.05
CA LYS A 98 11.95 -5.97 14.29
C LYS A 98 11.68 -7.27 13.52
N PRO A 99 11.95 -7.33 12.19
CA PRO A 99 11.84 -8.57 11.45
C PRO A 99 12.89 -9.57 11.94
N ASN A 100 12.54 -10.85 11.91
CA ASN A 100 13.43 -11.95 12.25
C ASN A 100 13.83 -12.69 10.97
N GLY A 101 15.10 -13.08 10.86
CA GLY A 101 15.65 -13.78 9.70
C GLY A 101 16.25 -12.85 8.64
N GLU A 102 16.60 -13.44 7.50
CA GLU A 102 17.32 -12.77 6.40
C GLU A 102 16.38 -12.33 5.27
N GLN A 103 15.12 -12.79 5.27
CA GLN A 103 14.15 -12.52 4.22
C GLN A 103 12.80 -12.09 4.80
N LEU A 104 12.07 -11.28 4.03
CA LEU A 104 10.72 -10.83 4.36
C LEU A 104 9.78 -11.10 3.18
N LYS A 105 8.64 -11.72 3.48
CA LYS A 105 7.56 -11.88 2.53
C LYS A 105 6.81 -10.55 2.38
N ILE A 106 6.80 -9.99 1.17
CA ILE A 106 6.16 -8.71 0.88
C ILE A 106 5.19 -8.84 -0.28
N ARG A 107 4.10 -8.07 -0.24
CA ARG A 107 3.17 -7.94 -1.35
C ARG A 107 3.48 -6.67 -2.13
N VAL A 108 3.76 -6.85 -3.41
CA VAL A 108 4.18 -5.78 -4.33
C VAL A 108 3.25 -5.76 -5.54
N ARG A 109 2.96 -4.60 -6.10
CA ARG A 109 2.24 -4.54 -7.37
C ARG A 109 3.13 -5.02 -8.53
N GLY A 110 2.56 -5.79 -9.45
CA GLY A 110 3.30 -6.44 -10.54
C GLY A 110 3.90 -5.47 -11.55
N ASP A 111 3.25 -4.33 -11.78
CA ASP A 111 3.80 -3.24 -12.59
C ASP A 111 5.14 -2.73 -12.03
N LEU A 112 5.28 -2.69 -10.70
CA LEU A 112 6.51 -2.29 -10.02
C LEU A 112 7.61 -3.35 -10.12
N LEU A 113 7.25 -4.63 -10.30
CA LEU A 113 8.22 -5.68 -10.60
C LEU A 113 8.69 -5.65 -12.07
N SER A 114 7.93 -5.05 -12.97
CA SER A 114 8.34 -4.86 -14.37
C SER A 114 9.13 -3.57 -14.63
N GLN A 115 9.14 -2.62 -13.68
CA GLN A 115 9.83 -1.33 -13.82
C GLN A 115 11.34 -1.45 -13.57
N SER A 116 12.12 -0.69 -14.34
CA SER A 116 13.58 -0.59 -14.15
C SER A 116 13.93 0.21 -12.90
N SER A 117 15.04 -0.18 -12.26
CA SER A 117 15.36 -0.13 -10.82
C SER A 117 15.61 1.25 -10.15
N ARG A 118 14.95 2.34 -10.58
CA ARG A 118 15.19 3.69 -10.02
C ARG A 118 14.13 4.23 -9.06
N VAL A 119 13.08 3.46 -8.74
CA VAL A 119 11.96 3.94 -7.93
C VAL A 119 11.96 3.26 -6.56
N ALA A 120 12.00 4.06 -5.49
CA ALA A 120 11.79 3.57 -4.13
C ALA A 120 10.31 3.19 -3.95
N VAL A 121 10.02 1.90 -3.93
CA VAL A 121 8.65 1.38 -3.83
C VAL A 121 8.31 1.12 -2.36
N ASN A 122 7.23 1.76 -1.90
CA ASN A 122 6.59 1.45 -0.62
C ASN A 122 5.85 0.11 -0.76
N ALA A 123 6.36 -0.94 -0.12
CA ALA A 123 5.72 -2.26 -0.08
C ALA A 123 5.04 -2.48 1.27
N LEU A 124 3.90 -3.18 1.26
CA LEU A 124 3.25 -3.64 2.49
C LEU A 124 3.82 -5.01 2.85
N ALA A 125 4.37 -5.14 4.05
CA ALA A 125 4.73 -6.45 4.61
C ALA A 125 3.44 -7.26 4.83
N VAL A 126 3.45 -8.53 4.43
CA VAL A 126 2.34 -9.46 4.69
C VAL A 126 2.83 -10.48 5.69
N TYR A 127 2.15 -10.51 6.84
CA TYR A 127 2.38 -11.48 7.92
C TYR A 127 1.55 -12.73 7.65
#